data_AF-A0A7C5XI57-F1
#
_entry.id   AF-A0A7C5XI57-F1
#
_cell.length_a   1.000
_cell.length_b   1.000
_cell.length_c   1.000
_cell.angle_alpha   90.00
_cell.angle_beta   90.00
_cell.angle_gamma   90.00
#
_symmetry.space_group_name_H-M   'P 1'
#
loop_
_entity.id
_entity.type
_entity.pdbx_description
1 polymer ?
#
loop_
_entity_poly.entity_id
_entity_poly.type
_entity_poly.pdbx_seq_one_letter_code
_entity_poly.pdbx_strand_id
1 'polypeptide(L)' 'MPKLYRRSFNYWYPGTNAIRQIVSSYEKVIDSGDFLVISEKALAIAYGNIYDEDLIKDDIFTRAITMFLNRCIFA' A
#
# COMPACT_ATOMS: atom_id res chain seq x y z
N MET A 1 -24.23 6.40 13.67
CA MET A 1 -22.97 5.64 13.57
C MET A 1 -22.47 5.75 12.14
N PRO A 2 -21.17 6.02 11.90
CA PRO A 2 -20.62 6.03 10.55
C PRO A 2 -20.78 4.63 9.93
N LYS A 3 -21.28 4.57 8.69
CA LYS A 3 -21.37 3.32 7.94
C LYS A 3 -20.00 3.03 7.32
N LEU A 4 -19.41 1.91 7.68
CA LEU A 4 -18.17 1.45 7.05
C LEU A 4 -18.50 0.71 5.75
N TYR A 5 -17.98 1.20 4.63
CA TYR A 5 -18.09 0.53 3.35
C TYR A 5 -16.72 0.00 2.92
N ARG A 6 -16.63 -1.29 2.62
CA ARG A 6 -15.39 -1.95 2.18
C ARG A 6 -15.64 -2.64 0.84
N ARG A 7 -14.85 -2.29 -0.17
CA ARG A 7 -14.86 -2.94 -1.48
C ARG A 7 -13.45 -3.38 -1.84
N SER A 8 -13.33 -4.57 -2.45
CA SER A 8 -12.07 -5.01 -3.04
C SER A 8 -11.86 -4.34 -4.40
N PHE A 9 -10.62 -3.93 -4.66
CA PHE A 9 -10.19 -3.49 -5.98
C PHE A 9 -9.70 -4.68 -6.81
N ASN A 10 -9.59 -4.47 -8.12
CA ASN A 10 -8.82 -5.37 -8.98
C ASN A 10 -7.33 -5.30 -8.62
N TYR A 11 -6.54 -6.25 -9.12
CA TYR A 11 -5.10 -6.22 -8.92
C TYR A 11 -4.49 -4.98 -9.59
N TRP A 12 -3.63 -4.26 -8.87
CA TRP A 12 -2.98 -3.06 -9.37
C TRP A 12 -1.57 -3.41 -9.86
N TYR A 13 -1.20 -2.80 -10.97
CA TYR A 13 0.13 -2.88 -11.57
C TYR A 13 0.79 -1.48 -11.59
N PRO A 14 2.13 -1.39 -11.69
CA PRO A 14 2.81 -0.13 -11.99
C PRO A 14 2.16 0.61 -13.16
N GLY A 15 1.83 1.89 -12.96
CA GLY A 15 1.12 2.71 -13.96
C GLY A 15 -0.41 2.62 -13.92
N THR A 16 -0.99 1.87 -12.97
CA THR A 16 -2.44 1.86 -12.76
C THR A 16 -2.94 3.24 -12.35
N ASN A 17 -3.99 3.74 -13.01
CA ASN A 17 -4.64 4.99 -12.60
C ASN A 17 -5.47 4.77 -11.32
N ALA A 18 -4.87 5.07 -10.18
CA ALA A 18 -5.49 4.91 -8.85
C ALA A 18 -6.81 5.68 -8.73
N ILE A 19 -6.85 6.94 -9.17
CA ILE A 19 -8.05 7.79 -9.09
C ILE A 19 -9.20 7.14 -9.86
N ARG A 20 -8.95 6.69 -11.09
CA ARG A 20 -9.97 6.03 -11.92
C ARG A 20 -10.49 4.74 -11.29
N GLN A 21 -9.60 3.92 -10.73
CA GLN A 21 -9.98 2.69 -9.99
C GLN A 21 -10.88 3.02 -8.79
N ILE A 22 -10.50 4.00 -7.98
CA ILE A 22 -11.25 4.48 -6.83
C ILE A 22 -12.63 4.95 -7.25
N VAL A 23 -12.71 5.90 -8.18
CA VAL A 23 -13.99 6.48 -8.63
C VAL A 23 -14.90 5.38 -9.18
N SER A 24 -14.40 4.51 -10.08
CA SER A 24 -15.21 3.41 -10.63
C SER A 24 -15.74 2.43 -9.57
N SER A 25 -15.05 2.31 -8.43
CA SER A 25 -15.44 1.40 -7.36
C SER A 25 -16.37 2.03 -6.32
N TYR A 26 -16.37 3.35 -6.18
CA TYR A 26 -17.09 4.04 -5.10
C TYR A 26 -18.06 5.13 -5.57
N GLU A 27 -18.13 5.45 -6.87
CA GLU A 27 -18.98 6.53 -7.43
C GLU A 27 -20.47 6.45 -7.02
N LYS A 28 -20.99 5.25 -6.73
CA LYS A 28 -22.40 5.05 -6.36
C LYS A 28 -22.67 5.16 -4.86
N VAL A 29 -21.62 5.29 -4.06
CA VAL A 29 -21.68 5.15 -2.59
C VAL A 29 -21.02 6.33 -1.88
N ILE A 30 -20.04 6.99 -2.51
CA ILE A 30 -19.31 8.11 -1.92
C ILE A 30 -20.12 9.41 -2.04
N ASP A 31 -20.22 10.16 -0.95
CA ASP A 31 -20.82 11.49 -0.92
C ASP A 31 -19.87 12.53 -0.29
N SER A 32 -20.21 13.81 -0.44
CA SER A 32 -19.43 14.91 0.12
C SER A 32 -19.39 14.84 1.64
N GLY A 33 -18.19 14.78 2.21
CA GLY A 33 -17.97 14.64 3.65
C GLY A 33 -17.59 13.22 4.09
N ASP A 34 -17.64 12.24 3.17
CA ASP A 34 -17.12 10.89 3.43
C ASP A 34 -15.59 10.87 3.44
N PHE A 35 -15.04 9.92 4.21
CA PHE A 35 -13.61 9.65 4.25
C PHE A 35 -13.28 8.39 3.46
N LEU A 36 -12.39 8.55 2.49
CA LEU A 36 -11.82 7.44 1.75
C LEU A 36 -10.48 7.05 2.37
N VAL A 37 -10.40 5.81 2.85
CA VAL A 37 -9.17 5.25 3.42
C VAL A 37 -8.59 4.21 2.47
N ILE A 38 -7.34 4.42 2.05
CA ILE A 38 -6.61 3.53 1.13
C ILE A 38 -5.24 3.24 1.73
N SER A 39 -4.73 2.02 1.52
CA SER A 39 -3.37 1.69 1.95
C SER A 39 -2.34 2.44 1.11
N GLU A 40 -1.32 2.98 1.76
CA GLU A 40 -0.18 3.58 1.07
C GLU A 40 0.44 2.60 0.07
N LYS A 41 0.51 1.31 0.43
CA LYS A 41 1.03 0.24 -0.43
C LYS A 41 0.30 0.15 -1.78
N ALA A 42 -1.02 0.34 -1.81
CA ALA A 42 -1.75 0.34 -3.08
C ALA A 42 -1.32 1.52 -3.96
N LEU A 43 -1.22 2.72 -3.38
CA LEU A 43 -0.73 3.90 -4.10
C LEU A 43 0.71 3.73 -4.58
N ALA A 44 1.60 3.16 -3.74
CA ALA A 44 2.97 2.86 -4.12
C ALA A 44 3.04 1.95 -5.36
N ILE A 45 2.21 0.91 -5.42
CA ILE A 45 2.11 0.04 -6.60
C ILE A 45 1.64 0.82 -7.83
N ALA A 46 0.56 1.60 -7.72
CA ALA A 46 0.03 2.40 -8.82
C ALA A 46 1.07 3.40 -9.37
N TYR A 47 1.82 4.04 -8.49
CA TYR A 47 2.88 4.98 -8.84
C TYR A 47 4.17 4.32 -9.32
N GLY A 48 4.27 2.99 -9.25
CA GLY A 48 5.47 2.27 -9.66
C GLY A 48 6.62 2.39 -8.67
N ASN A 49 6.34 2.73 -7.41
CA ASN A 49 7.31 2.77 -6.31
C ASN A 49 7.59 1.34 -5.78
N ILE A 50 7.89 0.42 -6.70
CA ILE A 50 8.28 -0.94 -6.41
C ILE A 50 9.75 -1.05 -6.80
N TYR A 51 10.58 -1.46 -5.85
CA TYR A 51 12.00 -1.61 -6.05
C TYR A 51 12.37 -3.08 -5.96
N ASP A 52 13.31 -3.48 -6.81
CA ASP A 52 13.95 -4.78 -6.69
C ASP A 52 14.91 -4.74 -5.51
N GLU A 53 14.62 -5.53 -4.48
CA GLU A 53 15.41 -5.60 -3.25
C GLU A 53 16.80 -6.19 -3.51
N ASP A 54 16.97 -7.02 -4.55
CA ASP A 54 18.26 -7.61 -4.90
C ASP A 54 19.26 -6.55 -5.42
N LEU A 55 18.76 -5.41 -5.92
CA LEU A 55 19.59 -4.29 -6.34
C LEU A 55 20.11 -3.46 -5.16
N ILE A 56 19.50 -3.62 -3.98
CA ILE A 56 19.87 -2.87 -2.77
C ILE A 56 20.95 -3.66 -2.04
N LYS A 57 22.21 -3.21 -2.16
CA LYS A 57 23.31 -3.83 -1.45
C LYS A 57 23.14 -3.67 0.06
N ASP A 58 23.12 -4.79 0.76
CA ASP A 58 23.15 -4.83 2.21
C ASP A 58 24.59 -4.69 2.73
N ASP A 59 24.76 -3.86 3.75
CA ASP A 59 26.00 -3.78 4.49
C ASP A 59 25.94 -4.63 5.76
N ILE A 60 27.10 -4.86 6.37
CA ILE A 60 27.22 -5.72 7.55
C ILE A 60 26.37 -5.17 8.72
N PHE A 61 26.24 -3.85 8.85
CA PHE A 61 25.42 -3.24 9.90
C PHE A 61 23.93 -3.46 9.65
N THR A 62 23.45 -3.28 8.42
CA THR A 62 22.05 -3.56 8.05
C THR A 62 21.69 -5.00 8.37
N ARG A 63 22.55 -5.97 8.03
CA ARG A 63 22.33 -7.38 8.39
C ARG A 63 22.25 -7.61 9.88
N ALA A 64 23.17 -7.03 10.66
CA ALA A 64 23.23 -7.21 12.11
C ALA A 64 21.98 -6.62 12.80
N ILE A 65 21.57 -5.41 12.40
CA ILE A 65 20.35 -4.76 12.89
C ILE A 65 19.12 -5.57 12.51
N THR A 66 19.02 -6.01 11.26
CA THR A 66 17.88 -6.80 10.77
C THR A 66 17.72 -8.10 11.55
N MET A 67 18.83 -8.82 11.78
CA MET A 67 18.82 -10.05 12.58
C MET A 67 18.42 -9.79 14.03
N PHE A 68 18.91 -8.72 14.64
CA PHE A 68 18.55 -8.34 16.01
C PHE A 68 17.06 -7.99 16.14
N LEU A 69 16.55 -7.13 15.26
CA LEU A 69 15.15 -6.71 15.26
C LEU A 69 14.20 -7.89 15.06
N ASN A 70 14.48 -8.75 14.08
CA ASN A 70 13.67 -9.93 13.81
C ASN A 70 13.64 -10.92 14.98
N ARG A 71 14.70 -10.95 15.78
CA ARG A 71 14.82 -11.89 16.91
C ARG A 71 14.32 -11.32 18.24
N CYS A 72 14.32 -10.00 18.42
CA CYS A 72 13.98 -9.38 19.71
C CYS A 72 12.65 -8.63 19.71
N ILE A 73 12.23 -8.06 18.58
CA ILE A 73 11.02 -7.22 18.50
C ILE A 73 9.88 -7.98 17.81
N PHE A 74 10.20 -8.65 16.71
CA PHE A 74 9.20 -9.35 15.88
C PHE A 74 9.11 -10.87 16.17
N ALA A 75 9.79 -11.34 17.22
CA ALA A 75 9.75 -12.73 17.67
C ALA A 75 8.54 -13.04 18.56
#